data_AF-A0A813I4T2-F1
#
_entry.id   AF-A0A813I4T2-F1
#
_cell.length_a   1.000
_cell.length_b   1.000
_cell.length_c   1.000
_cell.angle_alpha   90.00
_cell.angle_beta   90.00
_cell.angle_gamma   90.00
#
_symmetry.space_group_name_H-M   'P 1'
#
loop_
_entity.id
_entity.type
_entity.pdbx_description
1 polymer ?
#
loop_
_entity_poly.entity_id
_entity_poly.type
_entity_poly.pdbx_seq_one_letter_code
_entity_poly.pdbx_strand_id
1 'polypeptide(L)'
;DTAMLMCRQVVENLSSRHVRTVLANRVPSEPPLYDRESILGIIPESTNLPYDIREVIARIVDGSRFHEFKPKYGLTIVCGFAHIEGFPVAIIGNNGMIFSEAAIKA
;
A
#
# COMPACT_ATOMS: atom_id res chain seq x y z
N ASP A 1 5.45 -14.67 18.97
CA ASP A 1 4.27 -14.68 18.07
C ASP A 1 4.33 -13.63 16.96
N THR A 2 4.52 -12.34 17.28
CA THR A 2 4.55 -11.25 16.27
C THR A 2 5.55 -11.43 15.14
N ALA A 3 6.77 -11.91 15.43
CA ALA A 3 7.79 -12.14 14.40
C ALA A 3 7.37 -13.22 13.39
N MET A 4 6.70 -14.28 13.84
CA MET A 4 6.22 -15.35 12.95
C MET A 4 5.08 -14.88 12.05
N LEU A 5 4.21 -13.99 12.55
CA LEU A 5 3.18 -13.35 11.74
C LEU A 5 3.81 -12.49 10.63
N MET A 6 4.83 -11.69 10.97
CA MET A 6 5.57 -10.90 9.97
C MET A 6 6.24 -11.77 8.92
N CYS A 7 6.87 -12.89 9.30
CA CYS A 7 7.46 -13.83 8.35
C CYS A 7 6.41 -14.39 7.36
N ARG A 8 5.22 -14.74 7.84
CA ARG A 8 4.13 -15.21 6.98
C ARG A 8 3.67 -14.13 5.99
N GLN A 9 3.52 -12.89 6.46
CA GLN A 9 3.17 -11.74 5.61
C GLN A 9 4.23 -11.47 4.54
N VAL A 10 5.51 -11.61 4.87
CA VAL A 10 6.59 -11.47 3.86
C VAL A 10 6.46 -12.57 2.80
N VAL A 11 6.28 -13.83 3.21
CA VAL A 11 6.15 -14.97 2.29
C VAL A 11 4.94 -14.83 1.37
N GLU A 12 3.81 -14.34 1.89
CA GLU A 12 2.59 -14.08 1.12
C GLU A 12 2.81 -13.08 -0.03
N ASN A 13 3.70 -12.10 0.17
CA ASN A 13 3.97 -11.03 -0.80
C ASN A 13 5.20 -11.29 -1.67
N LEU A 14 5.77 -12.50 -1.65
CA LEU A 14 6.89 -12.84 -2.53
C LEU A 14 6.44 -12.93 -4.00
N SER A 15 7.10 -12.15 -4.85
CA SER A 15 6.82 -12.14 -6.28
C SER A 15 7.16 -13.50 -6.92
N SER A 16 6.19 -14.13 -7.58
CA SER A 16 6.46 -15.24 -8.49
C SER A 16 7.07 -14.72 -9.78
N ARG A 17 8.06 -15.43 -10.34
CA ARG A 17 8.77 -15.06 -11.59
C ARG A 17 7.87 -14.91 -12.83
N HIS A 18 6.61 -15.34 -12.77
CA HIS A 18 5.64 -15.27 -13.87
C HIS A 18 4.40 -14.47 -13.46
N VAL A 19 4.03 -13.48 -14.29
CA VAL A 19 2.81 -12.67 -14.12
C VAL A 19 1.55 -13.54 -14.01
N ARG A 20 1.49 -14.64 -14.77
CA ARG A 20 0.37 -15.59 -14.70
C ARG A 20 0.18 -16.22 -13.32
N THR A 21 1.27 -16.40 -12.56
CA THR A 21 1.21 -16.93 -11.19
C THR A 21 0.76 -15.85 -10.20
N VAL A 22 1.15 -14.59 -10.40
CA VAL A 22 0.66 -13.46 -9.59
C VAL A 22 -0.85 -13.27 -9.77
N LEU A 23 -1.35 -13.30 -11.01
CA LEU A 23 -2.79 -13.20 -11.29
C LEU A 23 -3.59 -14.41 -10.80
N ALA A 24 -2.94 -15.57 -10.67
CA ALA A 24 -3.56 -16.76 -10.09
C ALA A 24 -3.70 -16.67 -8.56
N ASN A 25 -2.94 -15.79 -7.89
CA ASN A 25 -3.07 -15.53 -6.45
C ASN A 25 -4.20 -14.55 -6.12
N ARG A 26 -5.26 -14.52 -6.94
CA ARG A 26 -6.43 -13.71 -6.66
C ARG A 26 -7.15 -14.25 -5.43
N VAL A 27 -7.52 -13.36 -4.52
CA VAL A 27 -8.33 -13.67 -3.32
C VAL A 27 -9.76 -13.17 -3.49
N PRO A 28 -10.73 -13.64 -2.68
CA PRO A 28 -12.05 -13.01 -2.62
C PRO A 28 -11.91 -11.52 -2.29
N SER A 29 -12.61 -10.68 -3.06
CA SER A 29 -12.57 -9.24 -2.82
C SER A 29 -13.42 -8.87 -1.61
N GLU A 30 -12.94 -7.89 -0.86
CA GLU A 30 -13.66 -7.27 0.25
C GLU A 30 -13.70 -5.76 0.02
N PRO A 31 -14.84 -5.08 0.26
CA PRO A 31 -14.88 -3.64 0.15
C PRO A 31 -13.91 -2.99 1.16
N PRO A 32 -13.36 -1.80 0.85
CA PRO A 32 -12.62 -1.01 1.83
C PRO A 32 -13.46 -0.73 3.08
N LEU A 33 -12.82 -0.61 4.24
CA LEU A 33 -13.48 -0.26 5.50
C LEU A 33 -13.95 1.21 5.53
N TYR A 34 -13.36 2.06 4.67
CA TYR A 34 -13.64 3.48 4.61
C TYR A 34 -14.32 3.83 3.28
N ASP A 35 -15.26 4.79 3.33
CA ASP A 35 -15.98 5.25 2.15
C ASP A 35 -15.04 5.87 1.10
N ARG A 36 -15.23 5.47 -0.16
CA ARG A 36 -14.42 5.92 -1.30
C ARG A 36 -14.65 7.40 -1.59
N GLU A 37 -15.86 7.89 -1.39
CA GLU A 37 -16.19 9.29 -1.71
C GLU A 37 -15.61 10.28 -0.71
N SER A 38 -15.19 9.78 0.46
CA SER A 38 -14.45 10.58 1.45
C SER A 38 -13.01 10.90 1.05
N ILE A 39 -12.47 10.35 -0.05
CA ILE A 39 -11.12 10.67 -0.57
C ILE A 39 -10.98 12.17 -0.84
N LEU A 40 -12.02 12.81 -1.38
CA LEU A 40 -11.98 14.25 -1.69
C LEU A 40 -11.82 15.13 -0.44
N GLY A 41 -12.20 14.63 0.74
CA GLY A 41 -12.00 15.32 2.01
C GLY A 41 -10.60 15.18 2.59
N ILE A 42 -9.76 14.27 2.05
CA ILE A 42 -8.39 14.05 2.52
C ILE A 42 -7.41 14.97 1.78
N ILE A 43 -7.65 15.18 0.48
CA ILE A 43 -6.74 15.94 -0.38
C ILE A 43 -6.96 17.43 -0.09
N PRO A 44 -5.95 18.15 0.41
CA PRO A 44 -6.09 19.59 0.66
C PRO A 44 -6.26 20.35 -0.64
N GLU A 45 -7.01 21.46 -0.60
CA GLU A 45 -7.17 22.34 -1.78
C GLU A 45 -5.84 22.95 -2.24
N SER A 46 -4.92 23.19 -1.30
CA SER A 46 -3.57 23.68 -1.60
C SER A 46 -2.59 22.51 -1.74
N THR A 47 -1.90 22.44 -2.87
CA THR A 47 -0.88 21.42 -3.17
C THR A 47 0.34 21.45 -2.24
N ASN A 48 0.50 22.53 -1.45
CA ASN A 48 1.62 22.70 -0.54
C ASN A 48 1.33 22.16 0.86
N LEU A 49 0.08 21.81 1.14
CA LEU A 49 -0.30 21.21 2.41
C LEU A 49 -0.07 19.70 2.34
N PRO A 50 0.62 19.11 3.34
CA PRO A 50 0.81 17.67 3.39
C PRO A 50 -0.51 16.96 3.70
N TYR A 51 -0.63 15.74 3.18
CA TYR A 51 -1.64 14.77 3.59
C TYR A 51 -0.96 13.39 3.70
N ASP A 52 -1.57 12.46 4.42
CA ASP A 52 -1.06 11.09 4.48
C ASP A 52 -1.66 10.24 3.36
N ILE A 53 -0.83 9.78 2.43
CA ILE A 53 -1.24 8.89 1.34
C ILE A 53 -1.85 7.59 1.86
N ARG A 54 -1.54 7.17 3.09
CA ARG A 54 -2.16 5.98 3.71
C ARG A 54 -3.67 6.12 3.84
N GLU A 55 -4.18 7.33 4.05
CA GLU A 55 -5.62 7.59 4.11
C GLU A 55 -6.30 7.32 2.75
N VAL A 56 -5.63 7.70 1.66
CA VAL A 56 -6.09 7.40 0.30
C VAL A 56 -6.01 5.90 0.02
N ILE A 57 -4.87 5.26 0.34
CA ILE A 57 -4.67 3.81 0.16
C ILE A 57 -5.75 3.02 0.90
N ALA A 58 -6.07 3.38 2.14
CA ALA A 58 -7.06 2.69 2.96
C ALA A 58 -8.48 2.70 2.36
N ARG A 59 -8.81 3.67 1.50
CA ARG A 59 -10.12 3.77 0.80
C ARG A 59 -10.12 3.09 -0.56
N ILE A 60 -8.95 2.69 -1.06
CA ILE A 60 -8.81 2.04 -2.36
C ILE A 60 -8.72 0.53 -2.20
N VAL A 61 -7.90 0.06 -1.26
CA VAL A 61 -7.53 -1.36 -1.14
C VAL A 61 -8.57 -2.20 -0.39
N ASP A 62 -8.67 -3.46 -0.77
CA ASP A 62 -9.62 -4.42 -0.23
C ASP A 62 -9.45 -4.58 1.29
N GLY A 63 -10.56 -4.45 2.02
CA GLY A 63 -10.58 -4.49 3.49
C GLY A 63 -9.68 -3.46 4.17
N SER A 64 -9.23 -2.41 3.46
CA SER A 64 -8.27 -1.41 3.96
C SER A 64 -6.95 -2.01 4.48
N ARG A 65 -6.57 -3.20 4.02
CA ARG A 65 -5.36 -3.90 4.47
C ARG A 65 -4.17 -3.52 3.62
N PHE A 66 -3.13 -3.01 4.26
CA PHE A 66 -1.88 -2.60 3.62
C PHE A 66 -0.69 -3.11 4.41
N HIS A 67 0.15 -3.93 3.77
CA HIS A 67 1.41 -4.39 4.36
C HIS A 67 2.55 -3.46 3.94
N GLU A 68 2.89 -2.51 4.80
CA GLU A 68 3.88 -1.48 4.50
C GLU A 68 5.31 -2.06 4.46
N PHE A 69 6.02 -1.78 3.37
CA PHE A 69 7.41 -2.14 3.16
C PHE A 69 8.33 -1.06 3.74
N LYS A 70 9.24 -1.47 4.64
CA LYS A 70 10.21 -0.60 5.32
C LYS A 70 9.58 0.71 5.85
N PRO A 71 8.59 0.64 6.77
CA PRO A 71 7.89 1.82 7.29
C PRO A 71 8.81 2.81 8.04
N LYS A 72 10.02 2.39 8.43
CA LYS A 72 10.99 3.20 9.20
C LYS A 72 12.14 3.75 8.34
N TYR A 73 12.09 3.60 7.02
CA TYR A 73 13.13 4.06 6.09
C TYR A 73 12.50 4.84 4.94
N GLY A 74 13.14 5.91 4.47
CA GLY A 74 12.61 6.76 3.38
C GLY A 74 11.19 7.24 3.66
N LEU A 75 10.96 7.91 4.79
CA LEU A 75 9.60 8.19 5.32
C LEU A 75 8.72 9.06 4.42
N THR A 76 9.29 9.78 3.45
CA THR A 76 8.54 10.59 2.49
C THR A 76 7.92 9.77 1.35
N ILE A 77 8.25 8.46 1.26
CA ILE A 77 7.62 7.52 0.34
C ILE A 77 7.05 6.31 1.09
N VAL A 78 5.81 5.99 0.79
CA VAL A 78 5.08 4.85 1.33
C VAL A 78 5.07 3.77 0.26
N CYS A 79 5.65 2.61 0.58
CA CYS A 79 5.65 1.46 -0.32
C CYS A 79 5.00 0.29 0.41
N GLY A 80 4.32 -0.60 -0.30
CA GLY A 80 3.78 -1.81 0.32
C GLY A 80 2.91 -2.62 -0.61
N PHE A 81 2.28 -3.64 -0.03
CA PHE A 81 1.47 -4.62 -0.75
C PHE A 81 0.03 -4.60 -0.26
N ALA A 82 -0.90 -4.83 -1.18
CA ALA A 82 -2.34 -4.90 -0.90
C ALA A 82 -3.07 -5.74 -1.95
N HIS A 83 -4.39 -5.80 -1.84
CA HIS A 83 -5.27 -6.32 -2.87
C HIS A 83 -6.26 -5.25 -3.34
N ILE A 84 -6.62 -5.26 -4.63
CA ILE A 84 -7.70 -4.45 -5.21
C ILE A 84 -8.56 -5.37 -6.07
N GLU A 85 -9.85 -5.47 -5.79
CA GLU A 85 -10.79 -6.38 -6.49
C GLU A 85 -10.31 -7.86 -6.45
N GLY A 86 -9.62 -8.20 -5.35
CA GLY A 86 -8.97 -9.48 -5.11
C GLY A 86 -7.61 -9.66 -5.78
N PHE A 87 -7.15 -8.72 -6.62
CA PHE A 87 -5.86 -8.83 -7.30
C PHE A 87 -4.72 -8.32 -6.42
N PRO A 88 -3.62 -9.06 -6.27
CA PRO A 88 -2.45 -8.58 -5.54
C PRO A 88 -1.81 -7.41 -6.29
N VAL A 89 -1.50 -6.33 -5.55
CA VAL A 89 -0.87 -5.12 -6.07
C VAL A 89 0.28 -4.68 -5.17
N ALA A 90 1.27 -4.03 -5.79
CA ALA A 90 2.28 -3.24 -5.09
C ALA A 90 1.95 -1.76 -5.29
N ILE A 91 2.05 -0.98 -4.21
CA ILE A 91 1.71 0.45 -4.20
C ILE A 91 2.95 1.24 -3.79
N ILE A 92 3.19 2.34 -4.51
CA ILE A 92 4.18 3.36 -4.18
C ILE A 92 3.41 4.69 -4.13
N GLY A 93 3.50 5.39 -3.00
CA GLY A 93 2.77 6.62 -2.74
C GLY A 93 3.65 7.68 -2.07
N ASN A 94 3.44 8.94 -2.41
CA ASN A 94 4.30 10.04 -1.99
C ASN A 94 3.64 10.81 -0.84
N ASN A 95 4.33 10.91 0.31
CA ASN A 95 3.94 11.75 1.45
C ASN A 95 4.72 13.08 1.49
N GLY A 96 5.60 13.33 0.53
CA GLY A 96 6.39 14.55 0.46
C GLY A 96 7.46 14.48 -0.62
N MET A 97 8.47 15.33 -0.49
CA MET A 97 9.61 15.38 -1.42
C MET A 97 10.41 14.07 -1.39
N ILE A 98 10.91 13.67 -2.56
CA ILE A 98 11.72 12.46 -2.71
C ILE A 98 13.19 12.81 -2.45
N PHE A 99 13.71 12.33 -1.32
CA PHE A 99 15.15 12.35 -1.01
C PHE A 99 15.81 11.03 -1.42
N SER A 100 17.15 10.96 -1.37
CA SER A 100 17.92 9.78 -1.81
C SER A 100 17.46 8.48 -1.16
N GLU A 101 17.16 8.48 0.14
CA GLU A 101 16.69 7.30 0.87
C GLU A 101 15.32 6.84 0.37
N ALA A 102 14.45 7.78 -0.01
CA ALA A 102 13.14 7.47 -0.57
C ALA A 102 13.28 6.86 -1.98
N ALA A 103 14.20 7.38 -2.79
CA ALA A 103 14.51 6.84 -4.11
C ALA A 103 15.14 5.43 -4.05
N ILE A 104 15.97 5.14 -3.06
CA ILE A 104 16.56 3.79 -2.85
C ILE A 104 15.52 2.79 -2.34
N LYS A 105 14.47 3.27 -1.65
CA LYS A 105 13.40 2.43 -1.12
C LYS A 105 12.42 1.95 -2.19
N ALA A 106 12.06 2.83 -3.12
CA ALA A 106 11.07 2.59 -4.18
C ALA A 106 11.61 1.63 -5.23
#